data_AF-A0A498IDC1-F1
#
_entry.id   AF-A0A498IDC1-F1
#
_cell.length_a   1.000
_cell.length_b   1.000
_cell.length_c   1.000
_cell.angle_alpha   90.00
_cell.angle_beta   90.00
_cell.angle_gamma   90.00
#
_symmetry.space_group_name_H-M   'P 1'
#
loop_
_entity.id
_entity.type
_entity.pdbx_description
1 polymer ?
#
loop_
_entity_poly.entity_id
_entity_poly.type
_entity_poly.pdbx_seq_one_letter_code
_entity_poly.pdbx_strand_id
1 'polypeptide(L)'
;MTQDSFTRKIAEGMLSKLDKYVNNMFLHLAIAAVLDPRLKMQFVDTVWSKVKGAEGGSRVAAVSEAIHKLFDKYSLDVQMNNYPSVGSDLDLYLGEAVVPWSQSCTALAWWKTAAARYPTLSKMARDFLAIPFSIATSDEAFYIEPRPAKKKLVGLEPGLANALLFARSRLV
;
A
#
# COMPACT_ATOMS: atom_id res chain seq x y z
N MET A 1 31.25 24.43 -2.43
CA MET A 1 30.23 23.41 -2.12
C MET A 1 29.86 22.73 -3.43
N THR A 2 30.34 21.51 -3.68
CA THR A 2 30.05 20.77 -4.91
C THR A 2 28.63 20.23 -4.85
N GLN A 3 27.91 20.36 -5.97
CA GLN A 3 26.49 20.01 -6.15
C GLN A 3 26.16 18.60 -5.63
N ASP A 4 27.10 17.66 -5.71
CA ASP A 4 26.98 16.29 -5.20
C ASP A 4 26.78 16.18 -3.69
N SER A 5 27.40 17.08 -2.91
CA SER A 5 27.26 17.05 -1.44
C SER A 5 25.85 17.47 -0.99
N PHE A 6 25.24 18.41 -1.72
CA PHE A 6 23.88 18.87 -1.48
C PHE A 6 22.86 17.83 -1.92
N THR A 7 23.00 17.30 -3.14
CA THR A 7 22.12 16.25 -3.66
C THR A 7 22.17 15.00 -2.79
N ARG A 8 23.35 14.60 -2.29
CA ARG A 8 23.50 13.47 -1.37
C ARG A 8 22.73 13.69 -0.07
N LYS A 9 22.86 14.87 0.54
CA LYS A 9 22.16 15.20 1.79
C LYS A 9 20.64 15.17 1.61
N ILE A 10 20.13 15.60 0.45
CA ILE A 10 18.70 15.48 0.12
C ILE A 10 18.29 14.02 -0.05
N ALA A 11 19.04 13.24 -0.83
CA ALA A 11 18.75 11.84 -1.07
C ALA A 11 18.73 11.03 0.24
N GLU A 12 19.68 11.27 1.15
CA GLU A 12 19.72 10.64 2.49
C GLU A 12 18.52 11.05 3.36
N GLY A 13 18.14 12.33 3.33
CA GLY A 13 16.94 12.82 4.02
C GLY A 13 15.65 12.21 3.49
N MET A 14 15.53 12.02 2.18
CA MET A 14 14.38 11.34 1.55
C MET A 14 14.38 9.85 1.86
N LEU A 15 15.54 9.20 1.78
CA LEU A 15 15.70 7.77 2.06
C LEU A 15 15.33 7.46 3.50
N SER A 16 15.80 8.25 4.47
CA SER A 16 15.46 8.03 5.89
C SER A 16 13.95 8.18 6.18
N LYS A 17 13.26 9.12 5.52
CA LYS A 17 11.80 9.27 5.62
C LYS A 17 11.07 8.07 5.01
N LEU A 18 11.53 7.60 3.85
CA LEU A 18 10.98 6.41 3.19
C LEU A 18 11.20 5.17 4.05
N ASP A 19 12.40 5.00 4.58
CA ASP A 19 12.75 3.84 5.40
C ASP A 19 11.90 3.80 6.67
N LYS A 20 11.72 4.94 7.34
CA LYS A 20 10.80 5.08 8.48
C LYS A 20 9.35 4.74 8.09
N TYR A 21 8.88 5.22 6.95
CA TYR A 21 7.51 4.98 6.48
C TYR A 21 7.29 3.50 6.14
N VAL A 22 8.21 2.89 5.39
CA VAL A 22 8.18 1.48 5.01
C VAL A 22 8.22 0.59 6.25
N ASN A 23 9.04 0.90 7.25
CA ASN A 23 9.08 0.14 8.49
C ASN A 23 7.78 0.29 9.31
N ASN A 24 7.22 1.49 9.41
CA ASN A 24 5.96 1.72 10.12
C ASN A 24 4.75 1.09 9.42
N MET A 25 4.74 1.06 8.10
CA MET A 25 3.62 0.59 7.28
C MET A 25 3.88 -0.78 6.64
N PHE A 26 4.95 -1.47 7.05
CA PHE A 26 5.44 -2.71 6.44
C PHE A 26 4.33 -3.72 6.21
N LEU A 27 3.46 -3.93 7.19
CA LEU A 27 2.40 -4.92 7.10
C LEU A 27 1.36 -4.58 6.02
N HIS A 28 0.93 -3.31 5.93
CA HIS A 28 -0.01 -2.88 4.90
C HIS A 28 0.61 -2.97 3.50
N LEU A 29 1.89 -2.61 3.37
CA LEU A 29 2.63 -2.73 2.12
C LEU A 29 2.81 -4.18 1.69
N ALA A 30 3.12 -5.07 2.62
CA ALA A 30 3.25 -6.49 2.37
C ALA A 30 1.90 -7.10 1.96
N ILE A 31 0.81 -6.77 2.65
CA ILE A 31 -0.55 -7.23 2.28
C ILE A 31 -0.94 -6.70 0.90
N ALA A 32 -0.71 -5.42 0.61
CA ALA A 32 -0.98 -4.84 -0.71
C ALA A 32 -0.16 -5.54 -1.81
N ALA A 33 1.11 -5.89 -1.54
CA ALA A 33 1.94 -6.64 -2.46
C ALA A 33 1.43 -8.06 -2.67
N VAL A 34 1.00 -8.76 -1.61
CA VAL A 34 0.42 -10.11 -1.75
C VAL A 34 -0.88 -10.08 -2.54
N LEU A 35 -1.71 -9.05 -2.36
CA LEU A 35 -2.94 -8.84 -3.12
C LEU A 35 -2.69 -8.34 -4.55
N ASP A 36 -1.46 -7.97 -4.93
CA ASP A 36 -1.13 -7.66 -6.31
C ASP A 36 -0.93 -8.97 -7.10
N PRO A 37 -1.75 -9.27 -8.12
CA PRO A 37 -1.67 -10.51 -8.91
C PRO A 37 -0.33 -10.73 -9.62
N ARG A 38 0.48 -9.67 -9.75
CA ARG A 38 1.82 -9.66 -10.38
C ARG A 38 2.95 -9.95 -9.39
N LEU A 39 2.67 -9.94 -8.09
CA LEU A 39 3.67 -10.06 -7.02
C LEU A 39 3.39 -11.30 -6.17
N LYS A 40 2.16 -11.43 -5.65
CA LYS A 40 1.74 -12.50 -4.73
C LYS A 40 2.76 -12.73 -3.59
N MET A 41 2.80 -13.93 -3.02
CA MET A 41 3.78 -14.32 -2.00
C MET A 41 5.22 -14.38 -2.53
N GLN A 42 5.42 -14.57 -3.84
CA GLN A 42 6.76 -14.60 -4.43
C GLN A 42 7.55 -13.32 -4.18
N PHE A 43 6.87 -12.17 -4.13
CA PHE A 43 7.51 -10.90 -3.77
C PHE A 43 7.99 -10.90 -2.32
N VAL A 44 7.15 -11.36 -1.38
CA VAL A 44 7.49 -11.42 0.05
C VAL A 44 8.69 -12.36 0.26
N ASP A 45 8.67 -13.54 -0.37
CA ASP A 45 9.78 -14.51 -0.29
C ASP A 45 11.07 -13.98 -0.94
N THR A 46 10.97 -13.29 -2.08
CA THR A 46 12.14 -12.75 -2.79
C THR A 46 12.76 -11.57 -2.07
N VAL A 47 11.95 -10.66 -1.52
CA VAL A 47 12.44 -9.51 -0.75
C VAL A 47 13.12 -9.99 0.51
N TRP A 48 12.54 -11.00 1.16
CA TRP A 48 12.95 -11.38 2.50
C TRP A 48 14.00 -12.49 2.54
N SER A 49 14.16 -13.26 1.46
CA SER A 49 15.35 -14.13 1.24
C SER A 49 16.64 -13.33 1.05
N LYS A 50 16.55 -12.07 0.63
CA LYS A 50 17.70 -11.16 0.49
C LYS A 50 18.09 -10.48 1.81
N VAL A 51 17.20 -10.45 2.78
CA VAL A 51 17.48 -9.94 4.13
C VAL A 51 18.16 -11.05 4.92
N LYS A 52 19.50 -11.02 5.01
CA LYS A 52 20.27 -11.99 5.79
C LYS A 52 19.96 -11.86 7.29
N GLY A 53 19.27 -12.83 7.87
CA GLY A 53 19.08 -12.95 9.32
C GLY A 53 17.83 -13.72 9.74
N ALA A 54 17.75 -14.10 11.02
CA ALA A 54 16.59 -14.80 11.61
C ALA A 54 15.29 -13.96 11.61
N GLU A 55 15.40 -12.64 11.43
CA GLU A 55 14.25 -11.74 11.20
C GLU A 55 13.52 -12.05 9.87
N GLY A 56 14.22 -12.70 8.95
CA GLY A 56 13.74 -13.47 7.79
C GLY A 56 12.40 -14.18 8.02
N GLY A 57 12.48 -15.41 8.52
CA GLY A 57 11.28 -16.24 8.69
C GLY A 57 10.16 -15.57 9.50
N SER A 58 10.53 -14.77 10.50
CA SER A 58 9.57 -14.09 11.40
C SER A 58 8.61 -13.14 10.66
N ARG A 59 9.10 -12.31 9.72
CA ARG A 59 8.21 -11.36 9.03
C ARG A 59 7.35 -12.01 7.95
N VAL A 60 7.84 -13.05 7.27
CA VAL A 60 7.03 -13.80 6.28
C VAL A 60 5.86 -14.49 6.98
N ALA A 61 6.12 -15.13 8.13
CA ALA A 61 5.08 -15.74 8.96
C ALA A 61 4.06 -14.70 9.44
N ALA A 62 4.51 -13.53 9.91
CA ALA A 62 3.63 -12.45 10.33
C ALA A 62 2.73 -11.92 9.19
N VAL A 63 3.26 -11.83 7.96
CA VAL A 63 2.47 -11.42 6.79
C VAL A 63 1.43 -12.48 6.43
N SER A 64 1.83 -13.76 6.42
CA SER A 64 0.92 -14.89 6.19
C SER A 64 -0.20 -14.92 7.25
N GLU A 65 0.14 -14.85 8.53
CA GLU A 65 -0.85 -14.81 9.62
C GLU A 65 -1.80 -13.60 9.47
N ALA A 66 -1.26 -12.41 9.19
CA ALA A 66 -2.06 -11.21 9.04
C ALA A 66 -3.03 -11.29 7.86
N ILE A 67 -2.61 -11.81 6.70
CA ILE A 67 -3.49 -11.90 5.53
C ILE A 67 -4.62 -12.92 5.75
N HIS A 68 -4.34 -14.06 6.38
CA HIS A 68 -5.38 -15.05 6.73
C HIS A 68 -6.36 -14.47 7.76
N LYS A 69 -5.87 -13.83 8.82
CA LYS A 69 -6.73 -13.21 9.85
C LYS A 69 -7.61 -12.09 9.28
N LEU A 70 -7.08 -11.29 8.36
CA LEU A 70 -7.85 -10.26 7.68
C LEU A 70 -8.91 -10.89 6.76
N PHE A 71 -8.54 -11.91 6.00
CA PHE A 71 -9.48 -12.62 5.14
C PHE A 71 -10.64 -13.24 5.94
N ASP A 72 -10.38 -13.83 7.10
CA ASP A 72 -11.41 -14.37 7.99
C ASP A 72 -12.40 -13.29 8.42
N LYS A 73 -11.90 -12.10 8.78
CA LYS A 73 -12.75 -10.96 9.13
C LYS A 73 -13.66 -10.53 7.98
N TYR A 74 -13.11 -10.42 6.77
CA TYR A 74 -13.91 -10.10 5.57
C TYR A 74 -14.89 -11.22 5.21
N SER A 75 -14.56 -12.48 5.49
CA SER A 75 -15.43 -13.63 5.24
C SER A 75 -16.64 -13.63 6.17
N LEU A 76 -16.47 -13.26 7.44
CA LEU A 76 -17.58 -13.11 8.40
C LEU A 76 -18.56 -12.02 7.96
N ASP A 77 -18.06 -10.89 7.46
CA ASP A 77 -18.89 -9.80 6.92
C ASP A 77 -19.66 -10.20 5.65
N VAL A 78 -19.15 -11.16 4.88
CA VAL A 78 -19.78 -11.67 3.65
C VAL A 78 -20.81 -12.77 3.91
N GLN A 79 -20.59 -13.64 4.92
CA GLN A 79 -21.53 -14.71 5.31
C GLN A 79 -22.90 -14.16 5.73
N MET A 80 -22.96 -12.96 6.30
CA MET A 80 -24.20 -12.26 6.62
C MET A 80 -25.05 -11.92 5.37
N ASN A 81 -24.47 -12.03 4.17
CA ASN A 81 -25.09 -11.73 2.86
C ASN A 81 -25.31 -12.98 1.97
N ASN A 82 -25.26 -14.20 2.53
CA ASN A 82 -25.75 -15.44 1.89
C ASN A 82 -25.05 -15.89 0.57
N TYR A 83 -23.72 -15.74 0.45
CA TYR A 83 -22.94 -16.34 -0.64
C TYR A 83 -22.11 -17.54 -0.14
N PRO A 84 -22.21 -18.73 -0.77
CA PRO A 84 -21.36 -19.87 -0.43
C PRO A 84 -19.92 -19.60 -0.87
N SER A 85 -19.02 -19.39 0.09
CA SER A 85 -17.57 -19.35 -0.14
C SER A 85 -17.06 -20.79 -0.25
N VAL A 86 -16.52 -21.14 -1.42
CA VAL A 86 -15.97 -22.47 -1.73
C VAL A 86 -14.49 -22.45 -1.34
N GLY A 87 -14.18 -22.88 -0.11
CA GLY A 87 -12.82 -22.78 0.42
C GLY A 87 -12.37 -21.34 0.64
N SER A 88 -11.17 -21.14 1.20
CA SER A 88 -10.64 -19.78 1.33
C SER A 88 -10.26 -19.29 -0.07
N ASP A 89 -11.02 -18.31 -0.61
CA ASP A 89 -10.70 -17.61 -1.88
C ASP A 89 -9.21 -17.21 -1.93
N LEU A 90 -8.65 -16.93 -0.76
CA LEU A 90 -7.24 -16.64 -0.52
C LEU A 90 -6.31 -17.79 -0.91
N ASP A 91 -6.52 -19.02 -0.44
CA ASP A 91 -5.64 -20.16 -0.76
C ASP A 91 -5.68 -20.47 -2.26
N LEU A 92 -6.86 -20.37 -2.88
CA LEU A 92 -7.03 -20.53 -4.33
C LEU A 92 -6.22 -19.49 -5.10
N TYR A 93 -6.31 -18.22 -4.70
CA TYR A 93 -5.56 -17.13 -5.32
C TYR A 93 -4.04 -17.29 -5.13
N LEU A 94 -3.59 -17.69 -3.95
CA LEU A 94 -2.17 -17.88 -3.64
C LEU A 94 -1.56 -19.06 -4.41
N GLY A 95 -2.36 -20.09 -4.73
CA GLY A 95 -1.95 -21.24 -5.53
C GLY A 95 -1.90 -20.98 -7.05
N GLU A 96 -2.54 -19.92 -7.55
CA GLU A 96 -2.51 -19.58 -8.98
C GLU A 96 -1.16 -19.00 -9.41
N ALA A 97 -0.78 -19.22 -10.68
CA ALA A 97 0.40 -18.58 -11.27
C ALA A 97 0.31 -17.04 -11.22
N VAL A 98 1.48 -16.40 -11.13
CA VAL A 98 1.61 -14.94 -11.17
C VAL A 98 1.25 -14.43 -12.57
N VAL A 99 0.49 -13.33 -12.63
CA VAL A 99 0.08 -12.71 -13.89
C VAL A 99 1.29 -12.02 -14.55
N PRO A 100 1.58 -12.27 -15.84
CA PRO A 100 2.65 -11.57 -16.55
C PRO A 100 2.44 -10.06 -16.57
N TRP A 101 3.54 -9.31 -16.56
CA TRP A 101 3.54 -7.86 -16.67
C TRP A 101 3.08 -7.42 -18.06
N SER A 102 1.76 -7.28 -18.27
CA SER A 102 1.19 -6.64 -19.45
C SER A 102 1.05 -5.13 -19.21
N GLN A 103 1.32 -4.31 -20.23
CA GLN A 103 1.51 -2.87 -20.08
C GLN A 103 0.23 -2.05 -19.78
N SER A 104 -0.95 -2.69 -19.68
CA SER A 104 -2.24 -1.97 -19.59
C SER A 104 -3.17 -2.40 -18.45
N CYS A 105 -2.82 -3.40 -17.64
CA CYS A 105 -3.70 -3.86 -16.55
C CYS A 105 -3.21 -3.34 -15.20
N THR A 106 -3.91 -2.35 -14.64
CA THR A 106 -3.74 -1.98 -13.22
C THR A 106 -4.26 -3.11 -12.34
N ALA A 107 -3.63 -3.37 -11.18
CA ALA A 107 -4.06 -4.43 -10.27
C ALA A 107 -5.56 -4.31 -9.90
N LEU A 108 -6.07 -3.09 -9.74
CA LEU A 108 -7.50 -2.83 -9.51
C LEU A 108 -8.38 -3.22 -10.71
N ALA A 109 -7.93 -3.01 -11.95
CA ALA A 109 -8.67 -3.46 -13.13
C ALA A 109 -8.74 -4.99 -13.20
N TRP A 110 -7.68 -5.68 -12.80
CA TRP A 110 -7.67 -7.14 -12.68
C TRP A 110 -8.65 -7.61 -11.59
N TRP A 111 -8.65 -7.00 -10.41
CA TRP A 111 -9.57 -7.37 -9.34
C TRP A 111 -11.05 -7.13 -9.68
N LYS A 112 -11.34 -6.18 -10.59
CA LYS A 112 -12.68 -5.98 -11.14
C LYS A 112 -13.15 -7.16 -11.99
N THR A 113 -12.27 -7.76 -12.80
CA THR A 113 -12.60 -8.92 -13.64
C THR A 113 -12.60 -10.22 -12.83
N ALA A 114 -11.73 -10.33 -11.82
CA ALA A 114 -11.62 -11.49 -10.95
C ALA A 114 -12.66 -11.54 -9.80
N ALA A 115 -13.46 -10.47 -9.61
CA ALA A 115 -14.42 -10.36 -8.51
C ALA A 115 -15.48 -11.45 -8.44
N ALA A 116 -15.89 -12.00 -9.58
CA ALA A 116 -16.83 -13.13 -9.60
C ALA A 116 -16.20 -14.43 -9.06
N ARG A 117 -14.87 -14.58 -9.20
CA ARG A 117 -14.12 -15.77 -8.78
C ARG A 117 -13.65 -15.67 -7.33
N TYR A 118 -13.36 -14.45 -6.87
CA TYR A 118 -12.84 -14.17 -5.53
C TYR A 118 -13.64 -13.04 -4.85
N PRO A 119 -14.92 -13.25 -4.52
CA PRO A 119 -15.82 -12.19 -4.05
C PRO A 119 -15.35 -11.53 -2.76
N THR A 120 -14.78 -12.28 -1.82
CA THR A 120 -14.30 -11.75 -0.54
C THR A 120 -12.95 -11.06 -0.73
N LEU A 121 -12.03 -11.73 -1.44
CA LEU A 121 -10.67 -11.23 -1.65
C LEU A 121 -10.64 -9.97 -2.52
N SER A 122 -11.52 -9.85 -3.52
CA SER A 122 -11.66 -8.63 -4.33
C SER A 122 -12.10 -7.42 -3.51
N LYS A 123 -12.92 -7.60 -2.47
CA LYS A 123 -13.31 -6.50 -1.58
C LYS A 123 -12.09 -6.03 -0.78
N MET A 124 -11.37 -6.97 -0.17
CA MET A 124 -10.13 -6.70 0.56
C MET A 124 -9.08 -6.02 -0.34
N ALA A 125 -8.87 -6.53 -1.57
CA ALA A 125 -7.93 -5.97 -2.52
C ALA A 125 -8.25 -4.52 -2.89
N ARG A 126 -9.52 -4.17 -3.08
CA ARG A 126 -9.90 -2.77 -3.34
C ARG A 126 -9.55 -1.86 -2.16
N ASP A 127 -9.79 -2.31 -0.94
CA ASP A 127 -9.55 -1.49 0.25
C ASP A 127 -8.05 -1.26 0.48
N PHE A 128 -7.21 -2.27 0.27
CA PHE A 128 -5.76 -2.16 0.46
C PHE A 128 -5.04 -1.51 -0.73
N LEU A 129 -5.41 -1.83 -1.97
CA LEU A 129 -4.74 -1.28 -3.16
C LEU A 129 -5.18 0.15 -3.50
N ALA A 130 -6.30 0.63 -2.94
CA ALA A 130 -6.73 2.02 -3.10
C ALA A 130 -6.00 2.98 -2.14
N ILE A 131 -5.23 2.47 -1.17
CA ILE A 131 -4.43 3.30 -0.27
C ILE A 131 -3.26 3.88 -1.07
N PRO A 132 -3.17 5.22 -1.25
CA PRO A 132 -2.05 5.82 -1.95
C PRO A 132 -0.76 5.57 -1.16
N PHE A 133 0.26 5.00 -1.83
CA PHE A 133 1.57 4.67 -1.26
C PHE A 133 2.37 5.92 -0.82
N SER A 134 2.01 7.12 -1.29
CA SER A 134 2.64 8.38 -0.88
C SER A 134 1.59 9.47 -0.68
N ILE A 135 1.43 9.93 0.56
CA ILE A 135 0.71 11.18 0.89
C ILE A 135 1.55 12.40 0.46
N ALA A 136 2.87 12.22 0.32
CA ALA A 136 3.72 13.24 -0.23
C ALA A 136 3.48 13.32 -1.75
N THR A 137 2.64 14.28 -2.15
CA THR A 137 2.79 14.90 -3.48
C THR A 137 4.28 15.22 -3.66
N SER A 138 4.82 15.10 -4.88
CA SER A 138 6.24 15.38 -5.15
C SER A 138 6.70 16.70 -4.51
N ASP A 139 5.81 17.69 -4.41
CA ASP A 139 6.01 18.96 -3.71
C ASP A 139 6.35 18.81 -2.22
N GLU A 140 5.77 17.88 -1.45
CA GLU A 140 6.10 17.67 -0.02
C GLU A 140 7.28 16.74 0.22
N ALA A 141 7.61 15.88 -0.75
CA ALA A 141 8.71 14.92 -0.63
C ALA A 141 10.09 15.59 -0.60
N PHE A 142 10.24 16.78 -1.20
CA PHE A 142 11.51 17.51 -1.29
C PHE A 142 11.80 18.43 -0.10
N TYR A 143 10.86 18.64 0.83
CA TYR A 143 11.10 19.48 1.99
C TYR A 143 11.61 18.62 3.15
N ILE A 144 12.90 18.79 3.49
CA ILE A 144 13.51 18.17 4.67
C ILE A 144 12.95 18.82 5.95
N GLU A 145 12.65 20.12 5.89
CA GLU A 145 12.14 20.92 7.01
C GLU A 145 10.61 21.12 6.96
N PRO A 146 9.92 21.22 8.11
CA PRO A 146 8.50 21.56 8.16
C PRO A 146 8.26 22.91 7.49
N ARG A 147 7.36 22.98 6.49
CA ARG A 147 7.01 24.27 5.88
C ARG A 147 6.33 25.15 6.93
N PRO A 148 6.84 26.37 7.19
CA PRO A 148 6.08 27.33 7.98
C PRO A 148 4.77 27.63 7.26
N ALA A 149 3.66 27.63 8.01
CA ALA A 149 2.35 27.93 7.46
C ALA A 149 2.38 29.30 6.76
N LYS A 150 1.92 29.37 5.51
CA LYS A 150 1.89 30.64 4.77
C LYS A 150 1.08 31.64 5.59
N LYS A 151 1.63 32.82 5.88
CA LYS A 151 0.97 33.86 6.72
C LYS A 151 -0.48 34.16 6.29
N LYS A 152 -0.78 34.07 4.99
CA LYS A 152 -2.13 34.22 4.42
C LYS A 152 -3.10 33.07 4.75
N LEU A 153 -2.61 31.85 4.97
CA LEU A 153 -3.41 30.69 5.38
C LEU A 153 -3.65 30.66 6.90
N VAL A 154 -2.72 31.18 7.69
CA VAL A 154 -2.85 31.27 9.16
C VAL A 154 -3.93 32.26 9.57
N GLY A 155 -4.18 33.30 8.76
CA GLY A 155 -5.24 34.27 8.97
C GLY A 155 -6.59 33.91 8.32
N LEU A 156 -6.71 32.73 7.71
CA LEU A 156 -7.96 32.31 7.08
C LEU A 156 -8.92 31.69 8.09
N GLU A 157 -10.21 31.94 7.92
CA GLU A 157 -11.25 31.28 8.71
C GLU A 157 -11.19 29.74 8.49
N PRO A 158 -11.34 28.92 9.54
CA PRO A 158 -11.18 27.46 9.44
C PRO A 158 -12.02 26.79 8.33
N GLY A 159 -13.24 27.29 8.07
CA GLY A 159 -14.10 26.84 6.98
C GLY A 159 -13.48 27.08 5.60
N LEU A 160 -12.95 28.27 5.34
CA LEU A 160 -12.25 28.60 4.09
C LEU A 160 -10.93 27.83 3.93
N ALA A 161 -10.18 27.65 5.03
CA ALA A 161 -8.94 26.89 5.02
C ALA A 161 -9.18 25.42 4.65
N ASN A 162 -10.22 24.82 5.24
CA ASN A 162 -10.67 23.46 4.93
C ASN A 162 -11.16 23.37 3.48
N ALA A 163 -11.99 24.31 3.02
CA ALA A 163 -12.48 24.33 1.64
C ALA A 163 -11.34 24.38 0.60
N LEU A 164 -10.30 25.19 0.85
CA LEU A 164 -9.11 25.26 -0.01
C LEU A 164 -8.28 23.98 0.02
N LEU A 165 -8.10 23.36 1.19
CA LEU A 165 -7.43 22.06 1.31
C LEU A 165 -8.19 20.98 0.54
N PHE A 166 -9.52 20.93 0.68
CA PHE A 166 -10.37 20.00 -0.06
C PHE A 166 -10.29 20.21 -1.57
N ALA A 167 -10.35 21.46 -2.05
CA ALA A 167 -10.22 21.75 -3.47
C ALA A 167 -8.86 21.32 -4.04
N ARG A 168 -7.78 21.49 -3.26
CA ARG A 168 -6.43 21.08 -3.65
C ARG A 168 -6.26 19.56 -3.69
N SER A 169 -6.94 18.81 -2.81
CA SER A 169 -6.88 17.34 -2.76
C SER A 169 -7.59 16.66 -3.94
N ARG A 170 -8.51 17.34 -4.63
CA ARG A 170 -9.30 16.78 -5.75
C ARG A 170 -8.71 17.05 -7.14
N LEU A 171 -7.61 17.80 -7.22
CA LEU A 171 -6.97 18.20 -8.49
C LEU A 171 -5.71 17.38 -8.82
N VAL A 172 -5.44 16.32 -8.04
CA VAL A 172 -4.40 15.31 -8.31
C VAL A 172 -5.10 13.96 -8.43
#